data_AF-A0A939L7Q7-F1
#
_entry.id   AF-A0A939L7Q7-F1
#
_cell.length_a   1.000
_cell.length_b   1.000
_cell.length_c   1.000
_cell.angle_alpha   90.00
_cell.angle_beta   90.00
_cell.angle_gamma   90.00
#
_symmetry.space_group_name_H-M   'P 1'
#
loop_
_entity.id
_entity.type
_entity.pdbx_description
1 polymer ?
#
loop_
_entity_poly.entity_id
_entity_poly.type
_entity_poly.pdbx_seq_one_letter_code
_entity_poly.pdbx_strand_id
1 'polypeptide(L)'
;MSRTADYLTELAEDAGIVAELEALTAYAAYVGNAEYAVQTFEDAYAGEWESLEDFAHDQLMEMDEEYRAAVEGCRGWRPRIDMIAWQCDYAHTSGGYVFRSI
;
A
#
# COMPACT_ATOMS: atom_id res chain seq x y z
N MET A 1 -10.90 23.06 -5.20
CA MET A 1 -9.96 22.21 -4.43
C MET A 1 -10.37 22.25 -2.96
N SER A 2 -10.25 21.13 -2.25
CA SER A 2 -10.60 21.03 -0.83
C SER A 2 -9.48 21.64 0.02
N ARG A 3 -9.83 22.37 1.10
CA ARG A 3 -8.84 22.96 2.04
C ARG A 3 -7.82 21.94 2.58
N THR A 4 -8.21 20.66 2.66
CA THR A 4 -7.33 19.57 3.11
C THR A 4 -6.27 19.21 2.07
N ALA A 5 -6.60 19.25 0.78
CA ALA A 5 -5.66 18.94 -0.30
C ALA A 5 -4.61 20.05 -0.44
N ASP A 6 -5.03 21.31 -0.33
CA ASP A 6 -4.12 22.46 -0.36
C ASP A 6 -3.13 22.40 0.81
N TYR A 7 -3.59 22.08 2.02
CA TYR A 7 -2.74 21.90 3.21
C TYR A 7 -1.75 20.74 3.10
N LEU A 8 -2.19 19.59 2.56
CA LEU A 8 -1.31 18.44 2.33
C LEU A 8 -0.26 18.72 1.25
N THR A 9 -0.60 19.53 0.24
CA THR A 9 0.33 19.92 -0.81
C THR A 9 1.47 20.76 -0.24
N GLU A 10 1.14 21.79 0.55
CA GLU A 10 2.15 22.62 1.22
C GLU A 10 3.07 21.79 2.14
N LEU A 11 2.50 20.88 2.93
CA LEU A 11 3.27 19.98 3.80
C LEU A 11 4.17 19.00 3.02
N ALA A 12 3.69 18.46 1.90
CA ALA A 12 4.45 17.53 1.07
C ALA A 12 5.62 18.24 0.38
N GLU A 13 5.39 19.44 -0.13
CA GLU A 13 6.43 20.29 -0.72
C GLU A 13 7.51 20.66 0.31
N ASP A 14 7.11 21.06 1.52
CA ASP A 14 8.04 21.38 2.61
C ASP A 14 8.83 20.16 3.10
N ALA A 15 8.23 18.97 3.05
CA ALA A 15 8.87 17.70 3.41
C ALA A 15 9.74 17.11 2.29
N GLY A 16 9.73 17.70 1.09
CA GLY A 16 10.46 17.19 -0.07
C GLY A 16 9.89 15.89 -0.65
N ILE A 17 8.64 15.56 -0.31
CA ILE A 17 7.98 14.33 -0.72
C ILE A 17 7.52 14.47 -2.17
N VAL A 18 8.17 13.74 -3.09
CA VAL A 18 7.72 13.59 -4.48
C VAL A 18 6.69 12.45 -4.55
N ALA A 19 5.64 12.53 -3.73
CA ALA A 19 4.56 11.55 -3.73
C ALA A 19 3.50 11.91 -4.76
N GLU A 20 2.78 10.89 -5.23
CA GLU A 20 1.46 11.12 -5.78
C GLU A 20 0.58 11.74 -4.69
N LEU A 21 0.18 13.00 -4.89
CA LEU A 21 -0.68 13.74 -3.96
C LEU A 21 -1.95 12.96 -3.59
N GLU A 22 -2.44 12.16 -4.54
CA GLU A 22 -3.60 11.28 -4.38
C GLU A 22 -3.32 10.14 -3.39
N ALA A 23 -2.16 9.49 -3.47
CA ALA A 23 -1.73 8.46 -2.53
C ALA A 23 -1.54 9.03 -1.10
N LEU A 24 -0.87 10.18 -0.98
CA LEU A 24 -0.70 10.84 0.32
C LEU A 24 -2.04 11.26 0.93
N THR A 25 -2.96 11.76 0.11
CA THR A 25 -4.32 12.11 0.56
C THR A 25 -5.08 10.88 1.03
N ALA A 26 -4.98 9.76 0.32
CA ALA A 26 -5.59 8.50 0.70
C ALA A 26 -5.01 7.97 2.03
N TYR A 27 -3.69 8.04 2.20
CA TYR A 27 -3.03 7.63 3.44
C TYR A 27 -3.42 8.52 4.62
N ALA A 28 -3.45 9.84 4.43
CA ALA A 28 -3.87 10.79 5.46
C ALA A 28 -5.34 10.56 5.89
N ALA A 29 -6.22 10.20 4.96
CA ALA A 29 -7.58 9.81 5.26
C ALA A 29 -7.65 8.48 6.04
N TYR A 30 -6.79 7.51 5.72
CA TYR A 30 -6.70 6.23 6.40
C TYR A 30 -6.21 6.38 7.85
N VAL A 31 -5.09 7.07 8.08
CA VAL A 31 -4.52 7.26 9.42
C VAL A 31 -5.26 8.32 10.24
N GLY A 32 -6.06 9.17 9.61
CA GLY A 32 -6.82 10.24 10.27
C GLY A 32 -5.98 11.39 10.82
N ASN A 33 -4.70 11.49 10.44
CA ASN A 33 -3.77 12.52 10.90
C ASN A 33 -2.80 12.93 9.77
N ALA A 34 -2.89 14.18 9.32
CA ALA A 34 -2.09 14.70 8.21
C ALA A 34 -0.58 14.83 8.53
N GLU A 35 -0.22 15.28 9.73
CA GLU A 35 1.19 15.42 10.13
C GLU A 35 1.87 14.06 10.23
N TYR A 36 1.20 13.10 10.86
CA TYR A 36 1.67 11.72 10.93
C TYR A 36 1.78 11.09 9.53
N ALA A 37 0.79 11.33 8.66
CA ALA A 37 0.80 10.82 7.30
C ALA A 37 2.02 11.31 6.53
N VAL A 38 2.30 12.61 6.54
CA VAL A 38 3.45 13.21 5.86
C VAL A 38 4.77 12.65 6.40
N GLN A 39 4.89 12.50 7.73
CA GLN A 39 6.12 11.99 8.35
C GLN A 39 6.40 10.51 8.06
N THR A 40 5.37 9.71 7.82
CA THR A 40 5.50 8.24 7.69
C THR A 40 5.19 7.73 6.29
N PHE A 41 4.83 8.61 5.35
CA PHE A 41 4.36 8.22 4.02
C PHE A 41 5.38 7.37 3.26
N GLU A 42 6.65 7.79 3.23
CA GLU A 42 7.70 7.07 2.47
C GLU A 42 7.97 5.68 3.04
N ASP A 43 7.82 5.50 4.36
CA ASP A 43 7.98 4.19 5.00
C ASP A 43 6.72 3.31 4.82
N ALA A 44 5.55 3.93 4.69
CA ALA A 44 4.26 3.24 4.62
C ALA A 44 3.89 2.84 3.19
N TYR A 45 4.23 3.66 2.21
CA TYR A 45 3.74 3.49 0.85
C TYR A 45 4.41 2.30 0.16
N ALA A 46 3.62 1.29 -0.15
CA ALA A 46 4.11 0.10 -0.84
C ALA A 46 3.94 0.19 -2.37
N GLY A 47 3.04 1.05 -2.87
CA GLY A 47 2.72 1.20 -4.29
C GLY A 47 1.24 1.01 -4.62
N GLU A 48 0.95 0.68 -5.87
CA GLU A 48 -0.41 0.53 -6.42
C GLU A 48 -0.68 -0.88 -6.94
N TRP A 49 -1.82 -1.45 -6.53
CA TRP A 49 -2.32 -2.74 -7.01
C TRP A 49 -3.85 -2.70 -7.16
N GLU A 50 -4.37 -3.55 -8.06
CA GLU A 50 -5.82 -3.72 -8.25
C GLU A 50 -6.50 -4.23 -6.98
N SER A 51 -5.83 -5.12 -6.24
CA SER A 51 -6.28 -5.63 -4.96
C SER A 51 -5.12 -5.92 -4.01
N LEU A 52 -5.43 -6.01 -2.71
CA LEU A 52 -4.46 -6.49 -1.72
C LEU A 52 -4.03 -7.94 -1.97
N GLU A 53 -4.88 -8.77 -2.60
CA GLU A 53 -4.53 -10.15 -2.95
C GLU A 53 -3.48 -10.20 -4.06
N ASP A 54 -3.53 -9.27 -5.02
CA ASP A 54 -2.51 -9.17 -6.08
C ASP A 54 -1.17 -8.69 -5.51
N PHE A 55 -1.19 -7.69 -4.64
CA PHE A 55 0.00 -7.28 -3.91
C PHE A 55 0.61 -8.44 -3.11
N ALA A 56 -0.21 -9.15 -2.33
CA ALA A 56 0.24 -10.29 -1.55
C ALA A 56 0.81 -11.41 -2.45
N HIS A 57 0.19 -11.64 -3.60
CA HIS A 57 0.67 -12.61 -4.58
C HIS A 57 2.05 -12.22 -5.13
N ASP A 58 2.23 -10.97 -5.56
CA ASP A 58 3.51 -10.48 -6.10
C ASP A 58 4.62 -10.57 -5.04
N GLN A 59 4.33 -10.15 -3.81
CA GLN A 59 5.28 -10.23 -2.70
C GLN A 59 5.67 -11.69 -2.39
N LEU A 60 4.72 -12.62 -2.37
CA LEU A 60 5.02 -14.04 -2.16
C LEU A 60 5.77 -14.65 -3.34
N MET A 61 5.44 -14.26 -4.58
CA MET A 61 6.19 -14.65 -5.77
C MET A 61 7.63 -14.15 -5.71
N GLU A 62 7.91 -13.02 -5.07
CA GLU A 62 9.27 -12.49 -4.92
C GLU A 62 10.04 -13.08 -3.73
N MET A 63 9.39 -13.23 -2.57
CA MET A 63 10.06 -13.53 -1.30
C MET A 63 9.95 -14.98 -0.83
N ASP A 64 8.95 -15.73 -1.30
CA ASP A 64 8.67 -17.09 -0.85
C ASP A 64 8.94 -18.11 -1.98
N GLU A 65 10.08 -18.79 -1.88
CA GLU A 65 10.50 -19.80 -2.86
C GLU A 65 9.54 -20.99 -2.94
N GLU A 66 8.92 -21.39 -1.81
CA GLU A 66 7.98 -22.51 -1.77
C GLU A 66 6.67 -22.12 -2.46
N TYR A 67 6.17 -20.92 -2.17
CA TYR A 67 4.99 -20.37 -2.84
C TYR A 67 5.20 -20.29 -4.36
N ARG A 68 6.33 -19.70 -4.78
CA ARG A 68 6.69 -19.58 -6.21
C ARG A 68 6.75 -20.95 -6.88
N ALA A 69 7.48 -21.90 -6.29
CA ALA A 69 7.62 -23.24 -6.85
C ALA A 69 6.27 -23.96 -6.97
N ALA A 70 5.36 -23.75 -6.02
CA ALA A 70 4.04 -24.37 -6.02
C ALA A 70 3.12 -23.77 -7.09
N VAL A 71 3.18 -22.46 -7.33
CA VAL A 71 2.46 -21.77 -8.42
C VAL A 71 3.00 -22.17 -9.80
N GLU A 72 4.32 -22.21 -9.97
CA GLU A 72 4.95 -22.53 -11.26
C GLU A 72 4.91 -24.03 -11.60
N GLY A 73 5.03 -24.89 -10.59
CA GLY A 73 5.12 -26.34 -10.75
C GLY A 73 3.78 -27.05 -10.96
N CYS A 74 2.67 -26.49 -10.46
CA CYS A 74 1.36 -27.12 -10.51
C CYS A 74 0.38 -26.31 -11.37
N ARG A 75 0.37 -26.55 -12.69
CA ARG A 75 -0.56 -25.89 -13.61
C ARG A 75 -2.01 -25.99 -13.16
N GLY A 76 -2.67 -24.85 -12.99
CA GLY A 76 -4.08 -24.73 -12.63
C GLY A 76 -4.37 -24.84 -11.13
N TRP A 77 -3.33 -25.01 -10.30
CA TRP A 77 -3.44 -24.97 -8.85
C TRP A 77 -2.84 -23.66 -8.33
N ARG A 78 -3.56 -22.94 -7.47
CA ARG A 78 -3.08 -21.72 -6.81
C ARG A 78 -3.22 -21.89 -5.29
N PRO A 79 -2.16 -21.66 -4.50
CA PRO A 79 -2.28 -21.62 -3.05
C PRO A 79 -3.27 -20.53 -2.64
N ARG A 80 -4.09 -20.82 -1.64
CA ARG A 80 -4.96 -19.80 -1.03
C ARG A 80 -4.10 -18.90 -0.14
N ILE A 81 -4.14 -17.61 -0.39
CA ILE A 81 -3.46 -16.60 0.44
C ILE A 81 -4.32 -16.33 1.69
N ASP A 82 -3.69 -16.27 2.86
CA ASP A 82 -4.34 -15.86 4.10
C ASP A 82 -4.49 -14.34 4.14
N MET A 83 -5.59 -13.84 3.57
CA MET A 83 -5.85 -12.41 3.50
C MET A 83 -6.04 -11.74 4.86
N ILE A 84 -6.35 -12.48 5.94
CA ILE A 84 -6.50 -11.89 7.27
C ILE A 84 -5.15 -11.39 7.76
N ALA A 85 -4.10 -12.20 7.62
CA ALA A 85 -2.74 -11.81 7.99
C ALA A 85 -2.30 -10.55 7.22
N TRP A 86 -2.50 -10.53 5.90
CA TRP A 86 -2.16 -9.38 5.07
C TRP A 86 -2.94 -8.12 5.43
N GLN A 87 -4.22 -8.24 5.79
CA GLN A 87 -5.04 -7.09 6.23
C GLN A 87 -4.64 -6.55 7.61
N CYS A 88 -3.95 -7.33 8.44
CA CYS A 88 -3.38 -6.83 9.69
C CYS A 88 -2.14 -5.96 9.43
N ASP A 89 -1.33 -6.34 8.44
CA ASP A 89 -0.06 -5.69 8.15
C ASP A 89 -0.17 -4.58 7.10
N TYR A 90 -1.20 -4.60 6.26
CA TYR A 90 -1.38 -3.68 5.13
C TYR A 90 -2.83 -3.22 4.98
N ALA A 91 -2.98 -1.98 4.53
CA ALA A 91 -4.22 -1.39 4.09
C ALA A 91 -4.22 -1.21 2.57
N HIS A 92 -5.35 -1.50 1.92
CA HIS A 92 -5.57 -1.19 0.51
C HIS A 92 -6.75 -0.23 0.38
N THR A 93 -6.55 0.83 -0.38
CA THR A 93 -7.57 1.87 -0.58
C THR A 93 -8.34 1.64 -1.86
N SER A 94 -9.53 2.26 -1.97
CA SER A 94 -10.33 2.19 -3.20
C SER A 94 -9.64 2.79 -4.43
N GLY A 95 -8.59 3.59 -4.23
CA GLY A 95 -7.77 4.15 -5.32
C GLY A 95 -6.68 3.19 -5.83
N GLY A 96 -6.50 2.02 -5.22
CA GLY A 96 -5.46 1.07 -5.59
C GLY A 96 -4.20 1.14 -4.73
N TYR A 97 -4.06 2.15 -3.87
CA TYR A 97 -2.85 2.33 -3.05
C TYR A 97 -2.79 1.33 -1.90
N VAL A 98 -1.61 0.72 -1.74
CA VAL A 98 -1.27 -0.16 -0.62
C VAL A 98 -0.35 0.57 0.36
N PHE A 99 -0.70 0.50 1.63
CA PHE A 99 0.08 1.07 2.73
C PHE A 99 0.39 0.00 3.76
N ARG A 100 1.63 -0.08 4.22
CA ARG A 100 2.02 -0.86 5.38
C ARG A 100 1.51 -0.18 6.66
N SER A 101 1.06 -0.97 7.62
CA SER A 101 0.77 -0.52 8.99
C SER A 101 2.08 -0.29 9.74
N ILE A 102 2.28 0.93 10.26
CA ILE A 102 3.46 1.38 11.02
C ILE A 102 3.09 1.75 12.44
#